data_AF-A0AAD8GNL3-F1
#
_entry.id   AF-A0AAD8GNL3-F1
#
_cell.length_a   1.000
_cell.length_b   1.000
_cell.length_c   1.000
_cell.angle_alpha   90.00
_cell.angle_beta   90.00
_cell.angle_gamma   90.00
#
_symmetry.space_group_name_H-M   'P 1'
#
loop_
_entity.id
_entity.type
_entity.pdbx_description
1 polymer ?
#
loop_
_entity_poly.entity_id
_entity_poly.type
_entity_poly.pdbx_seq_one_letter_code
_entity_poly.pdbx_strand_id
1 'polypeptide(L)'
;MDKKSQQELVDKPGSHPFDEILYCNIGNPQSLNQQLPYQQPITFFREVLALCDHPAILDKSETQGLFSADSIERAWQILDQIPGRATGAYSHSQHKRWRRKLTKKFKR
;
A
#
# COMPACT_ATOMS: atom_id res chain seq x y z
N MET A 1 -12.04 -7.32 20.99
CA MET A 1 -12.40 -6.02 20.38
C MET A 1 -13.60 -5.49 21.15
N ASP A 2 -13.40 -4.47 21.98
CA ASP A 2 -14.47 -3.86 22.78
C ASP A 2 -15.40 -3.03 21.87
N LYS A 3 -16.28 -3.73 21.15
CA LYS A 3 -17.35 -3.14 20.36
C LYS A 3 -18.42 -2.49 21.24
N LYS A 4 -18.51 -2.93 22.50
CA LYS A 4 -19.49 -2.44 23.47
C LYS A 4 -19.26 -0.97 23.81
N SER A 5 -18.02 -0.57 24.10
CA SER A 5 -17.68 0.83 24.40
C SER A 5 -17.88 1.75 23.20
N GLN A 6 -17.67 1.27 21.96
CA GLN A 6 -18.00 2.04 20.76
C GLN A 6 -19.50 2.26 20.60
N GLN A 7 -20.29 1.20 20.84
CA GLN A 7 -21.75 1.29 20.78
C GLN A 7 -22.29 2.25 21.84
N GLU A 8 -21.72 2.24 23.04
CA GLU A 8 -22.11 3.15 24.13
C GLU A 8 -21.79 4.62 23.83
N LEU A 9 -20.69 4.92 23.11
CA LEU A 9 -20.40 6.28 22.65
C LEU A 9 -21.40 6.75 21.58
N VAL A 10 -21.85 5.86 20.71
CA VAL A 10 -22.87 6.17 19.68
C VAL A 10 -24.25 6.35 20.32
N ASP A 11 -24.61 5.48 21.27
CA ASP A 11 -25.93 5.48 21.89
C ASP A 11 -26.09 6.57 22.97
N LYS A 12 -24.99 6.99 23.62
CA LYS A 12 -24.98 8.00 24.70
C LYS A 12 -23.79 8.97 24.57
N PRO A 13 -23.89 9.98 23.70
CA PRO A 13 -22.86 11.01 23.59
C PRO A 13 -22.70 11.75 24.93
N GLY A 14 -21.48 11.80 25.47
CA GLY A 14 -21.16 12.43 26.76
C GLY A 14 -21.19 11.51 27.99
N SER A 15 -21.44 10.20 27.83
CA SER A 15 -21.38 9.23 28.94
C SER A 15 -19.95 8.91 29.40
N HIS A 16 -18.93 9.27 28.61
CA HIS A 16 -17.52 9.00 28.86
C HIS A 16 -16.72 10.30 28.76
N PRO A 17 -15.56 10.42 29.45
CA PRO A 17 -14.71 11.61 29.41
C PRO A 17 -13.89 11.74 28.10
N PHE A 18 -14.22 10.96 27.07
CA PHE A 18 -13.55 10.92 25.77
C PHE A 18 -14.58 10.72 24.66
N ASP A 19 -14.32 11.32 23.50
CA ASP A 19 -15.21 11.28 22.35
C ASP A 19 -14.82 10.18 21.33
N GLU A 20 -13.56 9.73 21.37
CA GLU A 20 -13.00 8.78 20.40
C GLU A 20 -12.19 7.66 21.08
N ILE A 21 -12.31 6.44 20.56
CA ILE A 21 -11.52 5.28 21.00
C ILE A 21 -10.38 5.04 20.01
N LEU A 22 -9.14 5.21 20.47
CA LEU A 22 -7.94 4.91 19.72
C LEU A 22 -7.43 3.49 20.05
N TYR A 23 -7.47 2.59 19.08
CA TYR A 23 -6.99 1.22 19.28
C TYR A 23 -5.48 1.12 19.11
N CYS A 24 -4.74 1.24 20.20
CA CYS A 24 -3.28 1.03 20.21
C CYS A 24 -2.87 -0.44 20.35
N ASN A 25 -3.83 -1.36 20.44
CA ASN A 25 -3.57 -2.80 20.64
C ASN A 25 -3.36 -3.57 19.33
N ILE A 26 -3.54 -2.93 18.17
CA ILE A 26 -3.30 -3.52 16.86
C ILE A 26 -2.14 -2.76 16.22
N GLY A 27 -1.04 -3.46 15.95
CA GLY A 27 0.12 -2.92 15.22
C GLY A 27 -0.15 -2.71 13.72
N ASN A 28 -1.35 -2.25 13.34
CA ASN A 28 -1.71 -1.92 11.98
C ASN A 28 -1.73 -0.40 11.80
N PRO A 29 -0.64 0.22 11.31
CA PRO A 29 -0.58 1.66 11.10
C PRO A 29 -1.68 2.14 10.13
N GLN A 30 -2.12 1.32 9.17
CA GLN A 30 -3.18 1.71 8.23
C GLN A 30 -4.57 1.83 8.87
N SER A 31 -4.85 1.07 9.94
CA SER A 31 -6.10 1.23 10.69
C SER A 31 -6.12 2.58 11.42
N LEU A 32 -4.95 3.07 11.82
CA LEU A 32 -4.80 4.39 12.42
C LEU A 32 -5.02 5.51 11.38
N ASN A 33 -4.65 5.31 10.11
CA ASN A 33 -4.94 6.27 9.02
C ASN A 33 -6.44 6.54 8.83
N GLN A 34 -7.31 5.56 9.13
CA GLN A 34 -8.75 5.74 9.05
C GLN A 34 -9.27 6.66 10.16
N GLN A 35 -8.54 6.74 11.28
CA GLN A 35 -8.92 7.51 12.46
C GLN A 35 -8.15 8.84 12.58
N LEU A 36 -6.94 8.94 12.01
CA LEU A 36 -6.09 10.14 12.08
C LEU A 36 -5.57 10.55 10.69
N PRO A 37 -5.76 11.81 10.25
CA PRO A 37 -5.34 12.30 8.93
C PRO A 37 -3.82 12.43 8.75
N TYR A 38 -3.04 12.26 9.81
CA TYR A 38 -1.60 12.54 9.86
C TYR A 38 -0.72 11.44 9.24
N GLN A 39 -1.25 10.23 9.02
CA GLN A 39 -0.52 9.16 8.36
C GLN A 39 -0.99 9.02 6.91
N GLN A 40 -0.38 9.78 6.01
CA GLN A 40 -0.65 9.65 4.59
C GLN A 40 -0.08 8.32 4.06
N PRO A 41 -0.83 7.57 3.23
CA PRO A 41 -0.33 6.34 2.65
C PRO A 41 0.88 6.65 1.75
N ILE A 42 1.91 5.79 1.80
CA ILE A 42 3.10 5.95 0.96
C ILE A 42 2.68 5.92 -0.51
N THR A 43 2.79 7.07 -1.19
CA THR A 43 2.28 7.30 -2.55
C THR A 43 3.08 6.53 -3.59
N PHE A 44 4.41 6.56 -3.49
CA PHE A 44 5.32 5.90 -4.42
C PHE A 44 5.01 4.41 -4.65
N PHE A 45 4.82 3.64 -3.57
CA PHE A 45 4.54 2.21 -3.73
C PHE A 45 3.16 1.95 -4.36
N ARG A 46 2.17 2.80 -4.06
CA ARG A 46 0.83 2.66 -4.64
C ARG A 46 0.83 3.00 -6.12
N GLU A 47 1.56 4.02 -6.52
CA GLU A 47 1.75 4.40 -7.92
C GLU A 47 2.42 3.27 -8.72
N VAL A 48 3.55 2.75 -8.21
CA VAL A 48 4.27 1.65 -8.87
C VAL A 48 3.40 0.40 -9.01
N LEU A 49 2.65 0.04 -7.96
CA LEU A 49 1.74 -1.11 -8.00
C LEU A 49 0.60 -0.92 -9.01
N ALA A 50 -0.03 0.26 -9.03
CA ALA A 50 -1.10 0.57 -10.00
C ALA A 50 -0.61 0.46 -11.45
N LEU A 51 0.60 0.95 -11.73
CA LEU A 51 1.22 0.84 -13.05
C LEU A 51 1.60 -0.60 -13.42
N CYS A 52 2.00 -1.41 -12.45
CA CYS A 52 2.29 -2.83 -12.66
C CYS A 52 1.02 -3.66 -12.92
N ASP A 53 -0.10 -3.33 -12.26
CA ASP A 53 -1.36 -4.05 -12.41
C ASP A 53 -2.04 -3.73 -13.75
N HIS A 54 -1.89 -2.50 -14.26
CA HIS A 54 -2.44 -2.11 -15.56
C HIS A 54 -1.36 -1.54 -16.49
N PRO A 55 -0.56 -2.42 -17.14
CA PRO A 55 0.56 -1.99 -17.97
C PRO A 55 0.14 -1.19 -19.21
N ALA A 56 -1.10 -1.33 -19.69
CA ALA A 56 -1.62 -0.55 -20.83
C ALA A 56 -1.75 0.95 -20.53
N ILE A 57 -1.74 1.35 -19.25
CA ILE A 57 -1.69 2.78 -18.88
C ILE A 57 -0.29 3.34 -19.16
N LEU A 58 0.78 2.54 -19.07
CA LEU A 58 2.15 3.02 -19.33
C LEU A 58 2.36 3.52 -20.78
N ASP A 59 1.54 3.03 -21.73
CA ASP A 59 1.63 3.44 -23.14
C ASP A 59 0.88 4.74 -23.45
N LYS A 60 0.13 5.29 -22.50
CA LYS A 60 -0.61 6.55 -22.67
C LYS A 60 0.29 7.74 -22.32
N SER A 61 0.23 8.80 -23.13
CA SER A 61 0.95 10.07 -22.89
C SER A 61 0.49 10.77 -21.60
N GLU A 62 -0.77 10.55 -21.20
CA GLU A 62 -1.40 11.10 -20.00
C GLU A 62 -0.71 10.64 -18.69
N THR A 63 -0.04 9.49 -18.74
CA THR A 63 0.60 8.85 -17.58
C THR A 63 1.75 9.67 -17.03
N GLN A 64 2.45 10.42 -17.89
CA GLN A 64 3.54 11.31 -17.47
C GLN A 64 3.06 12.52 -16.64
N GLY A 65 1.77 12.89 -16.74
CA GLY A 65 1.17 13.94 -15.92
C GLY A 65 0.51 13.43 -14.64
N LEU A 66 0.13 12.15 -14.58
CA LEU A 66 -0.61 11.56 -13.48
C LEU A 66 0.27 10.85 -12.44
N PHE A 67 1.46 10.39 -12.84
CA PHE A 67 2.36 9.62 -11.98
C PHE A 67 3.75 10.25 -11.92
N SER A 68 4.46 10.06 -10.81
CA SER A 68 5.86 10.47 -10.71
C SER A 68 6.72 9.72 -11.75
N ALA A 69 7.70 10.42 -12.33
CA ALA A 69 8.65 9.84 -13.27
C ALA A 69 9.40 8.63 -12.67
N ASP A 70 9.77 8.70 -11.38
CA ASP A 70 10.44 7.62 -10.66
C ASP A 70 9.55 6.38 -10.54
N SER A 71 8.24 6.58 -10.32
CA SER A 71 7.25 5.50 -10.23
C SER A 71 7.06 4.80 -11.58
N ILE A 72 7.07 5.56 -12.67
CA ILE A 72 6.98 5.04 -14.04
C ILE A 72 8.23 4.23 -14.39
N GLU A 73 9.42 4.79 -14.16
CA GLU A 73 10.69 4.08 -14.40
C GLU A 73 10.73 2.78 -13.59
N ARG A 74 10.32 2.85 -12.32
CA ARG A 74 10.32 1.67 -11.46
C ARG A 74 9.34 0.59 -11.93
N ALA A 75 8.16 0.98 -12.41
CA ALA A 75 7.19 0.04 -12.98
C ALA A 75 7.75 -0.66 -14.22
N TRP A 76 8.40 0.07 -15.13
CA TRP A 76 9.07 -0.49 -16.30
C TRP A 76 10.16 -1.50 -15.92
N GLN A 77 11.03 -1.14 -14.98
CA GLN A 77 12.08 -2.05 -14.48
C GLN A 77 11.49 -3.34 -13.88
N ILE A 78 10.34 -3.27 -13.21
CA ILE A 78 9.68 -4.44 -12.62
C ILE A 78 9.06 -5.31 -13.71
N LEU A 79 8.35 -4.71 -14.68
CA LEU A 79 7.69 -5.43 -15.77
C LEU A 79 8.69 -6.15 -16.68
N ASP A 80 9.83 -5.52 -16.98
CA ASP A 80 10.89 -6.14 -17.80
C ASP A 80 11.52 -7.38 -17.13
N GLN A 81 11.51 -7.43 -15.80
CA GLN A 81 11.97 -8.58 -15.03
C GLN A 81 10.93 -9.72 -14.93
N ILE A 82 9.72 -9.52 -15.44
CA ILE A 82 8.64 -10.53 -15.44
C ILE A 82 8.49 -11.07 -16.87
N PRO A 83 8.76 -12.38 -17.10
CA PRO A 83 8.57 -12.96 -18.43
C PRO A 83 7.11 -12.82 -18.87
N GLY A 84 6.89 -12.23 -20.04
CA GLY A 84 5.57 -11.98 -20.62
C GLY A 84 4.83 -10.75 -20.06
N ARG A 85 5.46 -9.92 -19.21
CA ARG A 85 4.85 -8.73 -18.57
C ARG A 85 3.51 -9.01 -17.87
N ALA A 86 3.24 -10.27 -17.55
CA ALA A 86 2.00 -10.70 -16.93
C ALA A 86 2.17 -10.68 -15.40
N THR A 87 1.52 -9.70 -14.75
CA THR A 87 1.56 -9.53 -13.29
C THR A 87 0.66 -10.52 -12.53
N GLY A 88 -0.19 -11.28 -13.22
CA GLY A 88 -1.09 -12.30 -12.62
C GLY A 88 -0.66 -13.77 -12.79
N ALA A 89 0.40 -14.07 -13.54
CA ALA A 89 0.83 -15.45 -13.76
C ALA A 89 1.58 -16.00 -12.53
N TYR A 90 1.33 -17.27 -12.18
CA TYR A 90 2.04 -17.97 -11.12
C TYR A 90 3.55 -17.84 -11.31
N SER A 91 4.23 -17.21 -10.36
CA SER A 91 5.69 -17.18 -10.34
C SER A 91 6.22 -18.46 -9.73
N HIS A 92 7.39 -18.91 -10.19
CA HIS A 92 8.12 -20.03 -9.59
C HIS A 92 8.16 -19.86 -8.06
N SER A 93 7.70 -20.88 -7.32
CA SER A 93 7.41 -20.86 -5.87
C SER A 93 8.57 -20.34 -5.01
N GLN A 94 9.76 -20.48 -5.54
CA GLN A 94 10.96 -19.80 -5.11
C GLN A 94 10.97 -18.34 -5.56
N HIS A 95 10.21 -17.45 -4.90
CA HIS A 95 10.28 -15.97 -4.92
C HIS A 95 11.09 -15.37 -6.10
N LYS A 96 10.48 -14.64 -7.05
CA LYS A 96 11.20 -14.05 -8.23
C LYS A 96 12.63 -13.58 -7.86
N ARG A 97 13.66 -14.16 -8.50
CA ARG A 97 15.09 -14.11 -8.11
C ARG A 97 15.62 -12.71 -7.81
N TRP A 98 15.07 -11.70 -8.46
CA TRP A 98 15.44 -10.29 -8.26
C TRP A 98 15.01 -9.72 -6.89
N ARG A 99 13.84 -10.12 -6.35
CA ARG A 99 13.39 -9.69 -5.02
C ARG A 99 14.38 -10.11 -3.92
N ARG A 100 15.07 -11.25 -4.11
CA ARG A 100 16.14 -11.70 -3.19
C ARG A 100 17.43 -10.88 -3.29
N LYS A 101 17.78 -10.37 -4.47
CA LYS A 101 19.00 -9.57 -4.65
C LYS A 101 18.89 -8.25 -3.89
N LEU A 102 17.69 -7.65 -3.86
CA LEU A 102 17.42 -6.42 -3.13
C LEU A 102 17.49 -6.62 -1.60
N THR A 103 16.87 -7.69 -1.07
CA THR A 103 16.92 -7.97 0.38
C THR A 103 18.32 -8.32 0.87
N LYS A 104 19.16 -8.97 0.05
CA LYS A 104 20.57 -9.23 0.40
C LYS A 104 21.44 -7.98 0.48
N LYS A 105 21.09 -6.89 -0.21
CA LYS A 105 21.88 -5.65 -0.17
C LYS A 105 21.69 -4.87 1.15
N PHE A 106 20.55 -5.03 1.80
CA PHE A 106 20.19 -4.33 3.04
C PHE A 106 20.44 -5.13 4.32
N LYS A 107 20.82 -6.41 4.21
CA LYS A 107 21.24 -7.21 5.36
C LYS A 107 22.77 -7.16 5.45
N ARG A 108 23.30 -6.07 6.02
CA ARG A 108 24.67 -5.98 6.52
C ARG A 108 24.64 -6.02 8.04
#